data_AF-A0A925NUE4-F1
#
_entry.id   AF-A0A925NUE4-F1
#
_cell.length_a   1.000
_cell.length_b   1.000
_cell.length_c   1.000
_cell.angle_alpha   90.00
_cell.angle_beta   90.00
_cell.angle_gamma   90.00
#
_symmetry.space_group_name_H-M   'P 1'
#
loop_
_entity.id
_entity.type
_entity.pdbx_description
1 polymer ?
#
loop_
_entity_poly.entity_id
_entity_poly.type
_entity_poly.pdbx_seq_one_letter_code
_entity_poly.pdbx_strand_id
1 'polypeptide(L)'
;MKSIILMLVAGLVLLGASSNGLAQGKNIYETEGYTSLFNGNDLTGWKVPDGDNGHWSVVDGVIDYDARSEAKEDKNLWSEKEYKDFKLHIEWRFKGYGDHLFPLPTILPNGDYLRDGS
;
A
#
# COMPACT_ATOMS: atom_id res chain seq x y z
N MET A 1 17.83 6.62 -61.58
CA MET A 1 18.80 5.57 -61.18
C MET A 1 18.27 5.00 -59.86
N LYS A 2 17.37 4.01 -59.76
CA LYS A 2 17.37 2.59 -60.15
C LYS A 2 18.65 1.83 -59.73
N SER A 3 18.67 1.34 -58.49
CA SER A 3 19.15 0.00 -58.05
C SER A 3 19.26 -0.04 -56.51
N ILE A 4 18.98 -1.09 -55.73
CA ILE A 4 18.45 -2.46 -55.91
C ILE A 4 17.98 -2.92 -54.50
N ILE A 5 16.90 -3.67 -54.47
CA ILE A 5 16.32 -4.40 -53.32
C ILE A 5 17.12 -5.69 -53.08
N LEU A 6 17.44 -6.04 -51.82
CA LEU A 6 17.51 -7.45 -51.45
C LEU A 6 17.07 -7.68 -50.00
N MET A 7 16.05 -8.54 -49.90
CA MET A 7 15.38 -9.01 -48.70
C MET A 7 16.26 -9.95 -47.87
N LEU A 8 16.19 -9.82 -46.55
CA LEU A 8 16.23 -10.97 -45.64
C LEU A 8 15.04 -10.83 -44.69
N VAL A 9 13.94 -11.48 -45.09
CA VAL A 9 12.77 -11.75 -44.25
C VAL A 9 13.08 -13.05 -43.51
N ALA A 10 13.36 -12.98 -42.22
CA ALA A 10 13.18 -14.09 -41.30
C ALA A 10 13.26 -13.59 -39.85
N GLY A 11 12.17 -13.76 -39.10
CA GLY A 11 12.22 -13.81 -37.65
C GLY A 11 11.77 -12.55 -36.92
N LEU A 12 10.47 -12.40 -36.75
CA LEU A 12 9.79 -12.58 -35.45
C LEU A 12 8.64 -11.58 -35.32
N VAL A 13 7.43 -12.07 -35.62
CA VAL A 13 6.19 -11.50 -35.12
C VAL A 13 6.21 -11.70 -33.61
N LEU A 14 6.36 -10.63 -32.84
CA LEU A 14 5.89 -10.59 -31.45
C LEU A 14 4.86 -9.47 -31.35
N LEU A 15 3.60 -9.88 -31.49
CA LEU A 15 2.49 -9.24 -30.80
C LEU A 15 2.86 -9.13 -29.32
N GLY A 16 3.07 -7.91 -28.87
CA GLY A 16 3.06 -7.55 -27.47
C GLY A 16 2.20 -6.31 -27.34
N ALA A 17 0.89 -6.48 -27.47
CA ALA A 17 -0.04 -5.52 -26.90
C ALA A 17 0.23 -5.53 -25.40
N SER A 18 1.01 -4.57 -24.91
CA SER A 18 1.14 -4.30 -23.47
C SER A 18 -0.14 -3.58 -23.01
N SER A 19 -1.29 -4.24 -23.16
CA SER A 19 -2.51 -3.90 -22.44
C SER A 19 -2.40 -4.46 -21.03
N ASN A 20 -1.45 -3.95 -20.25
CA ASN A 20 -1.40 -4.15 -18.80
C ASN A 20 -1.52 -2.79 -18.09
N GLY A 21 -2.45 -1.96 -18.56
CA GLY A 21 -3.18 -1.07 -17.67
C GLY A 21 -4.45 -1.82 -17.33
N LEU A 22 -4.40 -2.63 -16.27
CA LEU A 22 -5.56 -3.28 -15.70
C LEU A 22 -6.67 -2.23 -15.61
N ALA A 23 -7.76 -2.45 -16.35
CA ALA A 23 -9.04 -1.94 -15.92
C ALA A 23 -9.30 -2.59 -14.55
N GLN A 24 -8.77 -2.00 -13.48
CA GLN A 24 -9.32 -2.20 -12.16
C GLN A 24 -10.76 -1.74 -12.30
N GLY A 25 -11.68 -2.70 -12.43
CA GLY A 25 -13.09 -2.42 -12.32
C GLY A 25 -13.29 -1.59 -11.05
N LYS A 26 -14.14 -0.57 -11.14
CA LYS A 26 -14.43 0.38 -10.06
C LYS A 26 -14.39 -0.35 -8.72
N ASN A 27 -13.45 0.03 -7.86
CA ASN A 27 -13.22 -0.64 -6.59
C ASN A 27 -14.55 -0.72 -5.81
N ILE A 28 -14.88 -1.89 -5.26
CA ILE A 28 -16.12 -2.13 -4.52
C ILE A 28 -16.35 -1.06 -3.42
N TYR A 29 -15.26 -0.56 -2.81
CA TYR A 29 -15.32 0.48 -1.80
C TYR A 29 -15.87 1.80 -2.37
N GLU A 30 -15.51 2.19 -3.60
CA GLU A 30 -16.10 3.37 -4.24
C GLU A 30 -17.59 3.18 -4.56
N THR A 31 -18.02 1.95 -4.88
CA THR A 31 -19.44 1.66 -5.11
C THR A 31 -20.26 1.68 -3.82
N GLU A 32 -19.64 1.36 -2.69
CA GLU A 32 -20.25 1.40 -1.36
C GLU A 32 -20.18 2.79 -0.70
N GLY A 33 -19.63 3.79 -1.39
CA GLY A 33 -19.56 5.17 -0.92
C GLY A 33 -18.34 5.48 -0.04
N TYR A 34 -17.34 4.61 0.01
CA TYR A 34 -16.07 4.93 0.66
C TYR A 34 -15.29 5.96 -0.18
N THR A 35 -14.51 6.78 0.52
CA THR A 35 -13.53 7.69 -0.07
C THR A 35 -12.14 7.24 0.36
N SER A 36 -11.21 7.12 -0.60
CA SER A 36 -9.84 6.72 -0.27
C SER A 36 -9.13 7.82 0.53
N LEU A 37 -8.52 7.45 1.67
CA LEU A 37 -7.64 8.33 2.45
C LEU A 37 -6.20 8.32 1.94
N PHE A 38 -5.78 7.24 1.28
CA PHE A 38 -4.44 7.09 0.72
C PHE A 38 -4.51 7.08 -0.80
N ASN A 39 -3.63 7.84 -1.44
CA ASN A 39 -3.62 8.00 -2.89
C ASN A 39 -2.82 6.93 -3.64
N GLY A 40 -2.15 6.01 -2.91
CA GLY A 40 -1.34 4.93 -3.50
C GLY A 40 0.09 5.33 -3.87
N ASN A 41 0.47 6.60 -3.76
CA ASN A 41 1.71 7.13 -4.30
C ASN A 41 2.59 7.80 -3.24
N ASP A 42 2.00 8.61 -2.37
CA ASP A 42 2.72 9.40 -1.38
C ASP A 42 1.85 9.70 -0.14
N LEU A 43 2.43 10.40 0.82
CA LEU A 43 1.78 10.75 2.09
C LEU A 43 0.97 12.07 2.01
N THR A 44 0.60 12.54 0.81
CA THR A 44 -0.31 13.70 0.68
C THR A 44 -1.63 13.42 1.40
N GLY A 45 -2.07 14.36 2.23
CA GLY A 45 -3.25 14.16 3.10
C GLY A 45 -2.92 13.54 4.45
N TRP A 46 -1.65 13.29 4.75
CA TRP A 46 -1.15 12.79 6.03
C TRP A 46 -0.14 13.76 6.66
N LYS A 47 -0.21 13.88 7.98
CA LYS A 47 0.75 14.61 8.81
C LYS A 47 1.83 13.62 9.26
N VAL A 48 3.00 13.72 8.63
CA VAL A 48 4.21 13.00 9.05
C VAL A 48 4.77 13.70 10.29
N PRO A 49 5.16 12.96 11.35
CA PRO A 49 5.72 13.57 12.56
C PRO A 49 6.97 14.41 12.29
N ASP A 50 7.10 15.52 13.01
CA ASP A 50 8.32 16.32 13.00
C ASP A 50 9.49 15.51 13.57
N GLY A 51 10.54 15.33 12.76
CA GLY A 51 11.68 14.49 13.12
C GLY A 51 11.48 13.00 12.79
N ASP A 52 10.46 12.63 12.01
CA ASP A 52 10.29 11.25 11.57
C ASP A 52 11.43 10.73 10.69
N ASN A 53 12.14 11.62 9.99
CA ASN A 53 13.32 11.28 9.17
C ASN A 53 13.10 10.18 8.11
N GLY A 54 11.86 10.02 7.64
CA GLY A 54 11.51 9.11 6.53
C GLY A 54 11.21 7.67 6.97
N HIS A 55 10.92 7.48 8.26
CA HIS A 55 10.54 6.18 8.81
C HIS A 55 9.09 5.82 8.48
N TRP A 56 8.20 6.81 8.30
CA TRP A 56 6.99 6.69 7.51
C TRP A 56 7.30 6.97 6.03
N SER A 57 7.02 6.01 5.16
CA SER A 57 7.26 6.13 3.73
C SER A 57 6.20 5.40 2.92
N VAL A 58 6.24 5.53 1.59
CA VAL A 58 5.44 4.71 0.68
C VAL A 58 6.37 3.80 -0.09
N VAL A 59 6.15 2.49 0.03
CA VAL A 59 6.94 1.45 -0.65
C VAL A 59 5.98 0.55 -1.41
N ASP A 60 6.18 0.44 -2.74
CA ASP A 60 5.36 -0.36 -3.64
C ASP A 60 3.84 -0.09 -3.50
N GLY A 61 3.49 1.17 -3.34
CA GLY A 61 2.10 1.63 -3.21
C GLY A 61 1.44 1.26 -1.88
N VAL A 62 2.22 1.03 -0.82
CA VAL A 62 1.75 0.77 0.54
C VAL A 62 2.43 1.72 1.50
N ILE A 63 1.67 2.28 2.45
CA ILE A 63 2.25 3.04 3.57
C ILE A 63 3.06 2.07 4.44
N ASP A 64 4.31 2.42 4.65
CA ASP A 64 5.31 1.59 5.28
C ASP A 64 5.91 2.27 6.50
N TYR A 65 6.05 1.50 7.58
CA TYR A 65 6.66 1.95 8.83
C TYR A 65 7.66 0.94 9.34
N ASP A 66 8.88 1.37 9.61
CA ASP A 66 9.98 0.52 10.09
C ASP A 66 10.17 0.54 11.61
N ALA A 67 9.31 1.29 12.33
CA ALA A 67 9.36 1.51 13.78
C ALA A 67 10.61 2.24 14.30
N ARG A 68 11.32 2.99 13.44
CA ARG A 68 12.55 3.70 13.81
C ARG A 68 12.43 5.22 13.83
N SER A 69 11.22 5.78 13.70
CA SER A 69 10.96 7.23 13.77
C SER A 69 11.77 7.90 14.88
N GLU A 70 12.48 8.98 14.53
CA GLU A 70 13.34 9.74 15.45
C GLU A 70 12.58 10.90 16.13
N ALA A 71 11.29 11.05 15.83
CA ALA A 71 10.45 12.07 16.45
C ALA A 71 10.46 11.91 17.97
N LYS A 72 10.58 13.05 18.68
CA LYS A 72 10.78 13.05 20.13
C LYS A 72 9.50 12.78 20.91
N GLU A 73 8.37 13.16 20.35
CA GLU A 73 7.07 13.12 21.00
C GLU A 73 6.21 12.06 20.29
N ASP A 74 5.37 12.50 19.37
CA ASP A 74 4.48 11.63 18.61
C ASP A 74 5.23 11.01 17.42
N LYS A 75 5.01 9.71 17.20
CA LYS A 75 5.57 8.93 16.08
C LYS A 75 4.47 8.38 15.17
N ASN A 76 3.22 8.77 15.42
CA ASN A 76 2.06 8.30 14.67
C ASN A 76 1.86 9.11 13.39
N LEU A 77 1.46 8.42 12.32
CA LEU A 77 1.00 9.07 11.10
C LEU A 77 -0.49 9.44 11.25
N TRP A 78 -0.81 10.73 11.11
CA TRP A 78 -2.18 11.23 11.25
C TRP A 78 -2.77 11.65 9.90
N SER A 79 -4.07 11.48 9.69
CA SER A 79 -4.72 12.16 8.57
C SER A 79 -4.73 13.68 8.80
N GLU A 80 -4.60 14.46 7.74
CA GLU A 80 -4.73 15.92 7.82
C GLU A 80 -6.15 16.34 8.22
N LYS A 81 -7.14 15.60 7.71
CA LYS A 81 -8.56 15.78 7.99
C LYS A 81 -8.96 15.05 9.26
N GLU A 82 -9.97 15.60 9.93
CA GLU A 82 -10.62 15.00 11.09
C GLU A 82 -12.00 14.46 10.71
N TYR A 83 -12.38 13.33 11.31
CA TYR A 83 -13.65 12.67 11.07
C TYR A 83 -14.30 12.36 12.41
N LYS A 84 -15.62 12.56 12.51
CA LYS A 84 -16.39 12.27 13.72
C LYS A 84 -17.05 10.90 13.64
N ASP A 85 -18.03 10.75 12.76
CA ASP A 85 -18.77 9.50 12.55
C ASP A 85 -18.32 8.87 11.23
N PHE A 86 -17.64 7.73 11.29
CA PHE A 86 -17.09 7.09 10.10
C PHE A 86 -17.08 5.57 10.18
N LYS A 87 -17.03 4.93 9.01
CA LYS A 87 -16.64 3.53 8.84
C LYS A 87 -15.28 3.53 8.14
N LEU A 88 -14.29 2.92 8.77
CA LEU A 88 -12.94 2.82 8.24
C LEU A 88 -12.67 1.38 7.80
N HIS A 89 -12.20 1.22 6.57
CA HIS A 89 -11.68 -0.03 6.07
C HIS A 89 -10.18 0.14 5.82
N ILE A 90 -9.38 -0.74 6.41
CA ILE A 90 -7.93 -0.79 6.21
C ILE A 90 -7.48 -2.23 6.05
N GLU A 91 -6.55 -2.45 5.14
CA GLU A 91 -5.77 -3.68 5.05
C GLU A 91 -4.38 -3.41 5.62
N TRP A 92 -3.86 -4.33 6.40
CA TRP A 92 -2.56 -4.17 7.05
C TRP A 92 -1.84 -5.52 7.14
N ARG A 93 -0.51 -5.46 7.24
CA ARG A 93 0.36 -6.62 7.44
C ARG A 93 1.52 -6.24 8.35
N PHE A 94 2.01 -7.20 9.13
CA PHE A 94 3.30 -7.04 9.80
C PHE A 94 4.44 -7.31 8.82
N LYS A 95 5.51 -6.51 8.92
CA LYS A 95 6.81 -6.93 8.41
C LYS A 95 7.36 -7.99 9.35
N GLY A 96 7.33 -9.25 8.91
CA GLY A 96 7.95 -10.32 9.69
C GLY A 96 9.44 -10.02 9.92
N TYR A 97 9.90 -10.14 11.16
CA TYR A 97 11.32 -10.12 11.48
C TYR A 97 11.85 -11.56 11.40
N GLY A 98 12.11 -12.04 10.19
CA GLY A 98 12.64 -13.40 9.96
C GLY A 98 11.78 -14.50 10.59
N ASP A 99 12.44 -15.50 11.17
CA ASP A 99 11.83 -16.72 11.71
C ASP A 99 11.14 -16.51 13.08
N HIS A 100 11.20 -15.29 13.62
CA HIS A 100 10.56 -14.95 14.88
C HIS A 100 9.14 -14.45 14.63
N LEU A 101 8.18 -15.36 14.75
CA LEU A 101 6.81 -15.00 15.01
C LEU A 101 6.75 -14.37 16.41
N PHE A 102 6.48 -13.07 16.49
CA PHE A 102 6.04 -12.49 17.76
C PHE A 102 4.84 -13.30 18.26
N PRO A 103 4.73 -13.63 19.56
CA PRO A 103 3.52 -14.22 20.09
C PRO A 103 2.38 -13.22 19.90
N LEU A 104 1.61 -13.40 18.83
CA LEU A 104 0.43 -12.58 18.55
C LEU A 104 -0.73 -13.12 19.40
N PRO A 105 -1.39 -12.28 20.20
CA PRO A 105 -2.60 -12.70 20.88
C PRO A 105 -3.67 -13.03 19.83
N THR A 106 -4.41 -14.11 20.04
CA THR A 106 -5.57 -14.40 19.19
C THR A 106 -6.64 -13.35 19.44
N ILE A 107 -6.98 -12.57 18.41
CA ILE A 107 -8.06 -11.59 18.45
C ILE A 107 -9.36 -12.28 18.06
N LEU A 108 -10.34 -12.25 18.94
CA LEU A 108 -11.67 -12.81 18.70
C LEU A 108 -12.47 -11.90 17.73
N PRO A 109 -13.51 -12.41 17.05
CA PRO A 109 -14.35 -11.60 16.15
C PRO A 109 -15.00 -10.37 16.79
N ASN A 110 -15.07 -10.32 18.12
CA ASN A 110 -15.59 -9.19 18.90
C ASN A 110 -14.51 -8.15 19.26
N GLY A 111 -13.25 -8.37 18.89
CA GLY A 111 -12.12 -7.48 19.17
C GLY A 111 -11.38 -7.75 20.49
N ASP A 112 -11.82 -8.71 21.30
CA ASP A 112 -11.12 -9.07 22.54
C ASP A 112 -9.92 -9.99 22.27
N TYR A 113 -8.93 -9.96 23.16
CA TYR A 113 -7.83 -10.93 23.17
C TYR A 113 -8.26 -12.22 23.88
N LEU A 114 -8.01 -13.36 23.26
CA LEU A 114 -8.09 -14.66 23.92
C LEU A 114 -7.03 -14.71 25.02
N ARG A 115 -7.48 -14.62 26.28
CA ARG A 115 -6.63 -14.84 27.46
C ARG A 115 -6.74 -16.32 27.81
N ASP A 116 -5.60 -16.99 28.04
CA ASP A 116 -5.59 -18.27 28.72
C ASP A 116 -6.21 -18.09 30.10
N GLY A 117 -7.28 -18.84 30.37
CA GLY A 117 -8.01 -18.73 31.63
C GLY A 117 -7.07 -18.96 32.81
N SER A 118 -7.11 -18.06 33.78
CA SER A 118 -6.50 -18.19 35.10
C SER A 118 -6.91 -19.47 35.82
#